data_AF-A0AAE3LZC5-F1
#
_entry.id   AF-A0AAE3LZC5-F1
#
_cell.length_a   1.000
_cell.length_b   1.000
_cell.length_c   1.000
_cell.angle_alpha   90.00
_cell.angle_beta   90.00
_cell.angle_gamma   90.00
#
_symmetry.space_group_name_H-M   'P 1'
#
loop_
_entity.id
_entity.type
_entity.pdbx_description
1 polymer ?
#
loop_
_entity_poly.entity_id
_entity_poly.type
_entity_poly.pdbx_seq_one_letter_code
_entity_poly.pdbx_strand_id
1 'polypeptide(L)'
;RAENRRFPQSGHPWWRHPYYAYVVGAALALIMAAIIGGITGVIAALCLAGLAQTQLMLSDYVQHYGLSRRIMENGKPEPVGARHSWNAPHLMSSALMLNAPRHSNHHAYPARAFPALRLSDDMPMLPRSLPVMACVALYPRLWRRVMDPLSAQWQQPAK
;
A
#
# COMPACT_ATOMS: atom_id res chain seq x y z
N ARG A 1 4.61 18.17 -0.34
CA ARG A 1 5.60 18.83 -1.23
C ARG A 1 5.14 18.91 -2.68
N ALA A 2 4.77 17.81 -3.34
CA ALA A 2 4.21 17.87 -4.70
C ALA A 2 2.85 18.59 -4.74
N GLU A 3 1.97 18.26 -3.79
CA GLU A 3 0.64 18.90 -3.67
C GLU A 3 0.75 20.42 -3.50
N ASN A 4 1.52 20.90 -2.51
CA ASN A 4 1.73 22.34 -2.29
C ASN A 4 2.40 23.06 -3.48
N ARG A 5 3.10 22.34 -4.36
CA ARG A 5 3.68 22.91 -5.60
C ARG A 5 2.65 22.99 -6.73
N ARG A 6 1.74 22.02 -6.82
CA ARG A 6 0.70 21.95 -7.85
C ARG A 6 -0.55 22.76 -7.49
N PHE A 7 -0.86 22.90 -6.20
CA PHE A 7 -2.08 23.56 -5.74
C PHE A 7 -2.22 25.01 -6.22
N PRO A 8 -1.18 25.88 -6.18
CA PRO A 8 -1.27 27.23 -6.72
C PRO A 8 -1.57 27.27 -8.23
N GLN A 9 -1.18 26.22 -8.97
CA GLN A 9 -1.40 26.09 -10.42
C GLN A 9 -2.83 25.64 -10.75
N SER A 10 -3.60 25.16 -9.77
CA SER A 10 -4.97 24.69 -9.97
C SER A 10 -6.02 25.82 -10.01
N GLY A 11 -5.64 27.05 -9.61
CA GLY A 11 -6.57 28.19 -9.51
C GLY A 11 -7.63 28.06 -8.41
N HIS A 12 -7.58 27.02 -7.57
CA HIS A 12 -8.50 26.84 -6.47
C HIS A 12 -8.16 27.73 -5.27
N PRO A 13 -9.17 28.21 -4.52
CA PRO A 13 -8.94 28.94 -3.27
C PRO A 13 -8.17 28.09 -2.26
N TRP A 14 -7.34 28.73 -1.42
CA TRP A 14 -6.47 28.06 -0.45
C TRP A 14 -7.19 27.09 0.50
N TRP A 15 -8.45 27.36 0.88
CA TRP A 15 -9.24 26.48 1.76
C TRP A 15 -9.65 25.16 1.11
N ARG A 16 -9.56 25.03 -0.23
CA ARG A 16 -9.76 23.75 -0.93
C ARG A 16 -8.50 22.88 -0.91
N HIS A 17 -7.44 23.32 -0.23
CA HIS A 17 -6.25 22.50 -0.08
C HIS A 17 -6.60 21.23 0.72
N PRO A 18 -6.30 20.02 0.21
CA PRO A 18 -6.78 18.76 0.79
C PRO A 18 -6.36 18.56 2.25
N TYR A 19 -5.21 19.09 2.66
CA TYR A 19 -4.77 19.07 4.06
C TYR A 19 -5.75 19.72 5.04
N TYR A 20 -6.53 20.74 4.65
CA TYR A 20 -7.55 21.28 5.54
C TYR A 20 -8.63 20.25 5.84
N ALA A 21 -9.12 19.54 4.82
CA ALA A 21 -10.09 18.47 5.00
C ALA A 21 -9.52 17.34 5.88
N TYR A 22 -8.24 16.99 5.72
CA TYR A 22 -7.61 15.95 6.55
C TYR A 22 -7.47 16.36 8.02
N VAL A 23 -6.99 17.57 8.29
CA VAL A 23 -6.80 18.07 9.66
C VAL A 23 -8.14 18.29 10.36
N VAL A 24 -9.09 18.95 9.69
CA VAL A 24 -10.43 19.18 10.23
C VAL A 24 -11.14 17.84 10.45
N GLY A 25 -11.08 16.92 9.49
CA GLY A 25 -11.66 15.59 9.62
C GLY A 25 -11.08 14.80 10.80
N ALA A 26 -9.75 14.83 10.97
CA ALA A 26 -9.10 14.21 12.12
C ALA A 26 -9.52 14.85 13.46
N ALA A 27 -9.57 16.18 13.53
CA ALA A 27 -10.03 16.89 14.72
C ALA A 27 -11.49 16.55 15.07
N LEU A 28 -12.38 16.55 14.08
CA LEU A 28 -13.78 16.16 14.28
C LEU A 28 -13.91 14.72 14.76
N ALA A 29 -13.14 13.78 14.20
CA ALA A 29 -13.14 12.39 14.64
C ALA A 29 -12.70 12.26 16.12
N LEU A 30 -11.66 12.98 16.54
CA LEU A 30 -11.20 12.97 17.93
C LEU A 30 -12.19 13.65 18.88
N ILE A 31 -12.84 14.74 18.46
CA ILE A 31 -13.91 15.40 19.23
C ILE A 31 -15.08 14.43 19.41
N MET A 32 -15.51 13.75 18.35
CA MET A 32 -16.57 12.74 18.42
C MET A 32 -16.20 11.59 19.36
N ALA A 33 -14.95 11.11 19.29
CA ALA A 33 -14.46 10.10 20.21
C ALA A 33 -14.47 10.59 21.68
N ALA A 34 -14.13 11.86 21.92
CA ALA A 34 -14.21 12.48 23.23
C ALA A 34 -15.66 12.62 23.73
N ILE A 35 -16.61 12.97 22.86
CA ILE A 35 -18.04 13.05 23.20
C ILE A 35 -18.58 11.68 23.60
N ILE A 36 -18.20 10.62 22.87
CA ILE A 36 -18.72 9.26 23.08
C ILE A 36 -18.10 8.59 24.32
N GLY A 37 -16.78 8.72 24.51
CA GLY A 37 -16.04 7.94 25.51
C GLY A 37 -15.08 8.74 26.37
N GLY A 38 -15.18 10.08 26.36
CA GLY A 38 -14.24 10.96 27.04
C GLY A 38 -12.79 10.72 26.58
N ILE A 39 -11.85 10.87 27.51
CA ILE A 39 -10.43 10.64 27.23
C ILE A 39 -10.14 9.19 26.79
N THR A 40 -10.88 8.21 27.31
CA THR A 40 -10.70 6.81 26.91
C THR A 40 -11.12 6.56 25.46
N GLY A 41 -12.17 7.24 25.00
CA GLY A 41 -12.58 7.21 23.59
C GLY A 41 -11.52 7.81 22.67
N VAL A 42 -10.91 8.93 23.06
CA VAL A 42 -9.80 9.54 22.31
C VAL A 42 -8.60 8.59 22.22
N ILE A 43 -8.18 7.99 23.34
CA ILE A 43 -7.07 7.03 23.36
C ILE A 43 -7.38 5.83 22.46
N ALA A 44 -8.58 5.26 22.56
CA ALA A 44 -9.00 4.15 21.72
C ALA A 44 -8.97 4.52 20.22
N ALA A 45 -9.46 5.70 19.85
CA ALA A 45 -9.43 6.19 18.48
C ALA A 45 -8.00 6.34 17.95
N LEU A 46 -7.08 6.89 18.75
CA LEU A 46 -5.67 7.02 18.40
C LEU A 46 -4.99 5.65 18.26
N CYS A 47 -5.28 4.70 19.15
CA CYS A 47 -4.77 3.33 19.06
C CYS A 47 -5.28 2.62 17.80
N LEU A 48 -6.57 2.75 17.46
CA LEU A 48 -7.15 2.19 16.24
C LEU A 48 -6.54 2.82 14.99
N ALA A 49 -6.35 4.15 14.97
CA ALA A 49 -5.68 4.84 13.87
C ALA A 49 -4.23 4.37 13.71
N GLY A 50 -3.49 4.23 14.82
CA GLY A 50 -2.13 3.70 14.82
C GLY A 50 -2.06 2.25 14.32
N LEU A 51 -3.00 1.40 14.72
CA LEU A 51 -3.12 0.02 14.25
C LEU A 51 -3.39 -0.03 12.74
N ALA A 52 -4.38 0.73 12.26
CA ALA A 52 -4.71 0.81 10.84
C ALA A 52 -3.54 1.33 10.00
N GLN A 53 -2.85 2.38 10.47
CA GLN A 53 -1.68 2.93 9.79
C GLN A 53 -0.53 1.91 9.75
N THR A 54 -0.31 1.17 10.83
CA THR A 54 0.71 0.11 10.88
C THR A 54 0.39 -1.00 9.90
N GLN A 55 -0.87 -1.44 9.81
CA GLN A 55 -1.31 -2.44 8.84
C GLN A 55 -1.10 -1.96 7.39
N LEU A 56 -1.41 -0.69 7.11
CA LEU A 56 -1.19 -0.10 5.79
C LEU A 56 0.30 -0.08 5.42
N MET A 57 1.16 0.41 6.31
CA MET A 57 2.62 0.45 6.09
C MET A 57 3.21 -0.97 5.95
N LEU A 58 2.71 -1.93 6.73
CA LEU A 58 3.16 -3.32 6.66
C LEU A 58 2.74 -3.98 5.35
N SER A 59 1.50 -3.74 4.88
CA SER A 59 1.03 -4.22 3.59
C SER A 59 1.86 -3.63 2.44
N ASP A 60 2.11 -2.32 2.48
CA ASP A 60 2.95 -1.61 1.49
C ASP A 60 4.37 -2.19 1.46
N TYR A 61 4.99 -2.36 2.63
CA TYR A 61 6.30 -2.97 2.76
C TYR A 61 6.35 -4.38 2.18
N VAL A 62 5.39 -5.25 2.54
CA VAL A 62 5.34 -6.64 2.06
C VAL A 62 5.13 -6.70 0.55
N GLN A 63 4.24 -5.87 0.01
CA GLN A 63 3.88 -5.91 -1.41
C GLN A 63 4.93 -5.27 -2.31
N HIS A 64 5.81 -4.42 -1.78
CA HIS A 64 6.86 -3.75 -2.57
C HIS A 64 8.30 -4.17 -2.19
N TYR A 65 8.45 -5.18 -1.32
CA TYR A 65 9.76 -5.57 -0.81
C TYR A 65 10.74 -5.97 -1.91
N GLY A 66 11.87 -5.26 -1.99
CA GLY A 66 13.02 -5.61 -2.83
C GLY A 66 12.82 -5.47 -4.34
N LEU A 67 11.63 -5.08 -4.81
CA LEU A 67 11.34 -4.89 -6.23
C LEU A 67 11.62 -3.44 -6.63
N SER A 68 12.29 -3.25 -7.76
CA SER A 68 12.63 -1.93 -8.28
C SER A 68 12.22 -1.83 -9.75
N ARG A 69 12.15 -0.59 -10.23
CA ARG A 69 11.87 -0.28 -11.64
C ARG A 69 13.19 0.05 -12.32
N ARG A 70 13.36 -0.43 -13.56
CA ARG A 70 14.53 -0.06 -14.36
C ARG A 70 14.48 1.43 -14.71
N ILE A 71 15.63 2.07 -14.72
CA ILE A 71 15.79 3.42 -15.26
C ILE A 71 16.00 3.31 -16.78
N MET A 72 15.13 3.95 -17.54
CA MET A 72 15.22 4.02 -19.00
C MET A 72 16.31 5.00 -19.44
N GLU A 73 16.69 4.96 -20.72
CA GLU A 73 17.72 5.85 -21.30
C GLU A 73 17.44 7.35 -21.10
N ASN A 74 16.15 7.72 -20.99
CA ASN A 74 15.72 9.09 -20.71
C ASN A 74 15.84 9.51 -19.23
N GLY A 75 16.46 8.68 -18.38
CA GLY A 75 16.66 8.93 -16.95
C GLY A 75 15.40 8.74 -16.09
N LYS A 76 14.27 8.31 -16.66
CA LYS A 76 13.01 8.07 -15.92
C LYS A 76 12.85 6.58 -15.59
N PRO A 77 12.24 6.23 -14.45
CA PRO A 77 11.85 4.85 -14.19
C PRO A 77 10.82 4.39 -15.23
N GLU A 78 10.88 3.13 -15.62
CA GLU A 78 9.87 2.53 -16.49
C GLU A 78 8.46 2.58 -15.84
N PRO A 79 7.39 2.48 -16.64
CA PRO A 79 6.03 2.45 -16.10
C PRO A 79 5.81 1.30 -15.11
N VAL A 80 4.93 1.52 -14.13
CA VAL A 80 4.55 0.46 -13.18
C VAL A 80 3.82 -0.66 -13.94
N GLY A 81 4.04 -1.91 -13.55
CA GLY A 81 3.70 -3.08 -14.35
C GLY A 81 3.71 -4.37 -13.53
N ALA A 82 3.55 -5.51 -14.20
CA ALA A 82 3.35 -6.84 -13.59
C ALA A 82 4.42 -7.22 -12.56
N ARG A 83 5.67 -6.80 -12.77
CA ARG A 83 6.85 -7.18 -11.97
C ARG A 83 7.17 -6.28 -10.79
N HIS A 84 6.45 -5.18 -10.63
CA HIS A 84 6.81 -4.13 -9.68
C HIS A 84 6.12 -4.27 -8.31
N SER A 85 5.50 -5.42 -8.05
CA SER A 85 4.75 -5.71 -6.83
C SER A 85 4.58 -7.21 -6.61
N TRP A 86 4.49 -7.62 -5.35
CA TRP A 86 4.14 -8.97 -4.93
C TRP A 86 2.63 -9.16 -4.87
N ASN A 87 2.16 -10.34 -5.27
CA ASN A 87 0.75 -10.68 -5.35
C ASN A 87 0.42 -11.88 -4.47
N ALA A 88 -0.86 -12.07 -4.12
CA ALA A 88 -1.29 -13.27 -3.40
C ALA A 88 -2.55 -13.89 -4.03
N PRO A 89 -2.50 -15.16 -4.51
CA PRO A 89 -3.64 -15.81 -5.17
C PRO A 89 -4.66 -16.44 -4.20
N HIS A 90 -4.47 -16.30 -2.89
CA HIS A 90 -5.18 -17.06 -1.87
C HIS A 90 -6.65 -16.62 -1.78
N LEU A 91 -7.58 -17.56 -1.98
CA LEU A 91 -9.01 -17.27 -2.15
C LEU A 91 -9.62 -16.52 -0.96
N MET A 92 -9.38 -16.99 0.28
CA MET A 92 -9.94 -16.38 1.48
C MET A 92 -9.46 -14.94 1.66
N SER A 93 -8.16 -14.70 1.58
CA SER A 93 -7.58 -13.36 1.68
C SER A 93 -8.06 -12.47 0.54
N SER A 94 -8.20 -13.03 -0.66
CA SER A 94 -8.73 -12.32 -1.82
C SER A 94 -10.19 -11.92 -1.62
N ALA A 95 -11.04 -12.79 -1.09
CA ALA A 95 -12.44 -12.46 -0.82
C ALA A 95 -12.56 -11.35 0.23
N LEU A 96 -11.83 -11.47 1.34
CA LEU A 96 -11.83 -10.47 2.43
C LEU A 96 -11.30 -9.10 1.98
N MET A 97 -10.36 -9.09 1.05
CA MET A 97 -9.69 -7.87 0.58
C MET A 97 -10.13 -7.46 -0.83
N LEU A 98 -11.24 -7.99 -1.34
CA LEU A 98 -11.77 -7.69 -2.68
C LEU A 98 -10.72 -7.83 -3.80
N ASN A 99 -9.88 -8.87 -3.75
CA ASN A 99 -8.77 -9.11 -4.66
C ASN A 99 -7.68 -8.01 -4.68
N ALA A 100 -7.67 -7.06 -3.73
CA ALA A 100 -6.59 -6.08 -3.60
C ALA A 100 -5.18 -6.72 -3.59
N PRO A 101 -4.96 -7.93 -3.04
CA PRO A 101 -3.66 -8.60 -3.13
C PRO A 101 -3.23 -8.99 -4.56
N ARG A 102 -4.04 -8.78 -5.61
CA ARG A 102 -3.63 -8.79 -7.02
C ARG A 102 -2.99 -7.44 -7.38
N HIS A 103 -2.00 -7.07 -6.57
CA HIS A 103 -1.44 -5.72 -6.42
C HIS A 103 -0.80 -5.18 -7.70
N SER A 104 -0.05 -6.01 -8.41
CA SER A 104 0.59 -5.61 -9.66
C SER A 104 -0.43 -5.14 -10.70
N ASN A 105 -1.56 -5.85 -10.81
CA ASN A 105 -2.60 -5.49 -11.76
C ASN A 105 -3.36 -4.24 -11.34
N HIS A 106 -3.56 -4.04 -10.04
CA HIS A 106 -4.16 -2.81 -9.50
C HIS A 106 -3.31 -1.58 -9.85
N HIS A 107 -1.99 -1.66 -9.65
CA HIS A 107 -1.11 -0.54 -9.98
C HIS A 107 -0.92 -0.32 -11.49
N ALA A 108 -0.92 -1.38 -12.28
CA ALA A 108 -0.85 -1.26 -13.74
C ALA A 108 -2.15 -0.70 -14.36
N TYR A 109 -3.31 -0.99 -13.74
CA TYR A 109 -4.64 -0.61 -14.24
C TYR A 109 -5.52 -0.09 -13.10
N PRO A 110 -5.26 1.12 -12.56
CA PRO A 110 -5.95 1.62 -11.36
C PRO A 110 -7.45 1.85 -11.57
N ALA A 111 -7.90 2.02 -12.82
CA ALA A 111 -9.32 2.16 -13.15
C ALA A 111 -10.08 0.82 -13.17
N ARG A 112 -9.39 -0.32 -13.07
CA ARG A 112 -10.01 -1.64 -13.07
C ARG A 112 -10.64 -1.92 -11.71
N ALA A 113 -11.91 -2.30 -11.71
CA ALA A 113 -12.61 -2.68 -10.50
C ALA A 113 -11.91 -3.85 -9.79
N PHE A 114 -11.87 -3.79 -8.47
CA PHE A 114 -11.27 -4.78 -7.57
C PHE A 114 -11.62 -6.25 -7.93
N PRO A 115 -12.89 -6.64 -8.14
CA PRO A 115 -13.24 -8.02 -8.54
C PRO A 115 -12.65 -8.47 -9.88
N ALA A 116 -12.36 -7.53 -10.80
CA ALA A 116 -11.87 -7.81 -12.14
C ALA A 116 -10.33 -7.85 -12.23
N LEU A 117 -9.62 -7.57 -11.14
CA LEU A 117 -8.16 -7.65 -11.10
C LEU A 117 -7.69 -9.05 -11.48
N ARG A 118 -6.59 -9.15 -12.22
CA ARG A 118 -6.09 -10.43 -12.77
C ARG A 118 -4.71 -10.76 -12.22
N LEU A 119 -4.40 -12.05 -12.20
CA LEU A 119 -3.05 -12.56 -11.97
C LEU A 119 -2.55 -13.15 -13.29
N SER A 120 -1.24 -13.12 -13.48
CA SER A 120 -0.55 -13.73 -14.61
C SER A 120 0.80 -14.28 -14.16
N ASP A 121 1.38 -15.18 -14.96
CA ASP A 121 2.60 -15.92 -14.61
C ASP A 121 3.85 -15.03 -14.58
N ASP A 122 3.79 -13.85 -15.18
CA ASP A 122 4.86 -12.85 -15.18
C ASP A 122 4.85 -11.93 -13.94
N MET A 123 4.02 -12.25 -12.95
CA MET A 123 3.89 -11.49 -11.69
C MET A 123 4.59 -12.18 -10.51
N PRO A 124 5.32 -11.44 -9.66
CA PRO A 124 5.83 -11.96 -8.39
C PRO A 124 4.69 -12.38 -7.47
N MET A 125 4.78 -13.58 -6.90
CA MET A 125 3.79 -14.14 -5.97
C MET A 125 4.41 -14.34 -4.59
N LEU A 126 3.69 -13.92 -3.54
CA LEU A 126 4.03 -14.24 -2.17
C LEU A 126 3.89 -15.76 -1.94
N PRO A 127 4.82 -16.37 -1.18
CA PRO A 127 4.79 -17.82 -0.93
C PRO A 127 3.63 -18.25 -0.04
N ARG A 128 3.01 -17.31 0.68
CA ARG A 128 1.81 -17.51 1.52
C ARG A 128 0.89 -16.31 1.41
N SER A 129 -0.30 -16.42 2.01
CA SER A 129 -1.28 -15.33 2.04
C SER A 129 -0.70 -14.06 2.64
N LEU A 130 -1.19 -12.90 2.19
CA LEU A 130 -0.72 -11.60 2.66
C LEU A 130 -0.72 -11.45 4.20
N PRO A 131 -1.75 -11.87 4.96
CA PRO A 131 -1.70 -11.78 6.43
C PRO A 131 -0.59 -12.62 7.06
N VAL A 132 -0.34 -13.83 6.54
CA VAL A 132 0.75 -14.69 7.02
C VAL A 132 2.11 -14.03 6.75
N MET A 133 2.30 -13.49 5.54
CA MET A 133 3.53 -12.80 5.18
C MET A 133 3.73 -11.51 5.99
N ALA A 134 2.66 -10.77 6.29
CA ALA A 134 2.69 -9.62 7.17
C ALA A 134 3.16 -10.00 8.59
N CYS A 135 2.66 -11.10 9.16
CA CYS A 135 3.15 -11.61 10.45
C CYS A 135 4.64 -11.99 10.38
N VAL A 136 5.09 -12.62 9.30
CA VAL A 136 6.51 -12.97 9.11
C VAL A 136 7.38 -11.71 8.99
N ALA A 137 6.89 -10.65 8.34
CA ALA A 137 7.60 -9.38 8.19
C ALA A 137 7.88 -8.67 9.53
N LEU A 138 7.11 -8.96 10.58
CA LEU A 138 7.37 -8.46 11.94
C LEU A 138 8.66 -9.04 12.56
N TYR A 139 9.22 -10.11 12.00
CA TYR A 139 10.51 -10.67 12.41
C TYR A 139 11.55 -10.59 11.28
N PRO A 140 12.36 -9.51 11.22
CA PRO A 140 13.19 -9.18 10.04
C PRO A 140 14.19 -10.24 9.61
N ARG A 141 14.66 -11.09 10.54
CA ARG A 141 15.59 -12.18 10.23
C ARG A 141 14.90 -13.29 9.43
N LEU A 142 13.68 -13.66 9.81
CA LEU A 142 12.90 -14.67 9.09
C LEU A 142 12.38 -14.11 7.76
N TRP A 143 11.90 -12.86 7.77
CA TRP A 143 11.46 -12.18 6.55
C TRP A 143 12.54 -12.20 5.46
N ARG A 144 13.76 -11.74 5.78
CA ARG A 144 14.88 -11.72 4.83
C ARG A 144 15.28 -13.10 4.32
N ARG A 145 15.29 -14.11 5.21
CA ARG A 145 15.56 -15.50 4.80
C ARG A 145 14.56 -16.02 3.76
N VAL A 146 13.30 -15.61 3.84
CA VAL A 146 12.25 -16.03 2.90
C VAL A 146 12.27 -15.18 1.63
N MET A 147 12.35 -13.85 1.76
CA MET A 147 12.06 -12.94 0.66
C MET A 147 13.29 -12.50 -0.15
N ASP A 148 14.49 -12.47 0.44
CA ASP A 148 15.69 -12.03 -0.29
C ASP A 148 15.99 -12.95 -1.50
N PRO A 149 15.96 -14.30 -1.38
CA PRO A 149 16.18 -15.19 -2.53
C PRO A 149 15.10 -15.05 -3.61
N LEU A 150 13.85 -14.81 -3.21
CA LEU A 150 12.74 -14.62 -4.15
C LEU A 150 12.87 -13.29 -4.88
N SER A 151 13.16 -12.20 -4.17
CA SER A 151 13.36 -10.88 -4.75
C SER A 151 14.55 -10.85 -5.71
N ALA A 152 15.62 -11.56 -5.39
CA ALA A 152 16.81 -11.64 -6.26
C ALA A 152 16.48 -12.22 -7.65
N GLN A 153 15.50 -13.13 -7.75
CA GLN A 153 15.07 -13.70 -9.04
C GLN A 153 14.36 -12.66 -9.93
N TRP A 154 13.67 -11.70 -9.32
CA TRP A 154 12.93 -10.64 -10.02
C TRP A 154 13.74 -9.38 -10.27
N GLN A 155 14.88 -9.21 -9.60
CA GLN A 155 15.83 -8.13 -9.85
C GLN A 155 16.70 -8.38 -11.09
N GLN A 156 16.79 -9.62 -11.57
CA GLN A 156 17.53 -9.92 -12.79
C GLN A 156 16.76 -9.39 -14.00
N PRO A 157 17.43 -8.73 -14.98
CA PRO A 157 16.77 -8.30 -16.20
C PRO A 157 16.13 -9.52 -16.87
N ALA A 158 14.89 -9.36 -17.36
CA ALA A 158 14.32 -10.34 -18.28
C ALA A 158 15.33 -10.50 -19.42
N LYS A 159 15.75 -11.74 -19.68
CA LYS A 159 16.52 -12.05 -20.89
C LYS A 159 15.73 -11.66 -22.13
#